data_AF-A0A2V8EJR0-F1
#
_entry.id   AF-A0A2V8EJR0-F1
#
_cell.length_a   1.000
_cell.length_b   1.000
_cell.length_c   1.000
_cell.angle_alpha   90.00
_cell.angle_beta   90.00
_cell.angle_gamma   90.00
#
_symmetry.space_group_name_H-M   'P 1'
#
loop_
_entity.id
_entity.type
_entity.pdbx_description
1 polymer ?
#
loop_
_entity_poly.entity_id
_entity_poly.type
_entity_poly.pdbx_seq_one_letter_code
_entity_poly.pdbx_strand_id
1 'polypeptide(L)'
;MDSSERYEQLIAFLSTHLPAPVEQEEDANGVIVFTGGSPGEVIARLTATSVIVEEFAIRWETPYSPVIQPRRVGAVNWRRLPETAVMNVVGQLIKGAREIRRARYRTCGLCGVTNPPEWLHSDDICQTCAESRLGLVH
;
A
#
# COMPACT_ATOMS: atom_id res chain seq x y z
N MET A 1 -18.63 -24.87 3.17
CA MET A 1 -18.42 -23.47 3.58
C MET A 1 -18.99 -22.60 2.49
N ASP A 2 -19.87 -21.68 2.86
CA ASP A 2 -20.53 -20.82 1.88
C ASP A 2 -19.53 -19.81 1.29
N SER A 3 -19.74 -19.45 0.03
CA SER A 3 -18.95 -18.42 -0.66
C SER A 3 -19.00 -17.06 0.03
N SER A 4 -20.10 -16.77 0.75
CA SER A 4 -20.28 -15.56 1.56
C SER A 4 -19.38 -15.56 2.80
N GLU A 5 -19.40 -16.64 3.59
CA GLU A 5 -18.55 -16.79 4.79
C GLU A 5 -17.06 -16.61 4.44
N ARG A 6 -16.65 -17.20 3.32
CA ARG A 6 -15.26 -17.14 2.87
C ARG A 6 -14.83 -15.76 2.39
N TYR A 7 -15.78 -14.97 1.87
CA TYR A 7 -15.56 -13.58 1.48
C TYR A 7 -15.38 -12.69 2.72
N GLU A 8 -16.23 -12.86 3.73
CA GLU A 8 -16.13 -12.14 5.01
C GLU A 8 -14.81 -12.45 5.76
N GLN A 9 -14.38 -13.71 5.74
CA GLN A 9 -13.08 -14.11 6.30
C GLN A 9 -11.91 -13.40 5.60
N LEU A 10 -11.98 -13.21 4.28
CA LEU A 10 -10.96 -12.47 3.54
C LEU A 10 -10.96 -10.98 3.90
N ILE A 11 -12.13 -10.37 4.09
CA ILE A 11 -12.24 -8.99 4.59
C ILE A 11 -11.54 -8.88 5.96
N ALA A 12 -11.91 -9.74 6.90
CA ALA A 12 -11.31 -9.74 8.24
C ALA A 12 -9.79 -10.00 8.21
N PHE A 13 -9.34 -10.92 7.36
CA PHE A 13 -7.93 -11.21 7.17
C PHE A 13 -7.17 -9.97 6.66
N LEU A 14 -7.67 -9.32 5.61
CA LEU A 14 -7.04 -8.13 5.04
C LEU A 14 -6.99 -6.96 6.03
N SER A 15 -8.08 -6.69 6.74
CA SER A 15 -8.14 -5.61 7.74
C SER A 15 -7.17 -5.81 8.91
N THR A 16 -6.76 -7.05 9.21
CA THR A 16 -5.88 -7.37 10.34
C THR A 16 -4.42 -7.59 9.94
N HIS A 17 -4.16 -7.99 8.69
CA HIS A 17 -2.81 -8.36 8.22
C HIS A 17 -2.14 -7.26 7.38
N LEU A 18 -2.90 -6.26 6.92
CA LEU A 18 -2.32 -5.05 6.35
C LEU A 18 -1.64 -4.20 7.43
N PRO A 19 -0.58 -3.44 7.07
CA PRO A 19 0.05 -2.53 8.01
C PRO A 19 -0.95 -1.46 8.47
N ALA A 20 -1.01 -1.20 9.78
CA ALA A 20 -1.87 -0.17 10.33
C ALA A 20 -1.32 1.25 10.06
N PRO A 21 -2.18 2.27 9.97
CA PRO A 21 -3.65 2.19 9.90
C PRO A 21 -4.13 1.55 8.59
N VAL A 22 -5.33 0.96 8.61
CA VAL A 22 -5.98 0.39 7.42
C VAL A 22 -7.21 1.21 7.09
N GLU A 23 -7.21 1.81 5.91
CA GLU A 23 -8.35 2.48 5.31
C GLU A 23 -9.06 1.50 4.37
N GLN A 24 -10.40 1.54 4.37
CA GLN A 24 -11.23 0.66 3.55
C GLN A 24 -12.24 1.50 2.77
N GLU A 25 -12.30 1.26 1.47
CA GLU A 25 -13.23 1.91 0.54
C GLU A 25 -13.88 0.84 -0.34
N GLU A 26 -15.18 0.95 -0.58
CA GLU A 26 -15.89 0.09 -1.52
C GLU A 26 -16.26 0.90 -2.77
N ASP A 27 -15.91 0.39 -3.95
CA ASP A 27 -16.27 1.03 -5.21
C ASP A 27 -17.67 0.63 -5.69
N ALA A 28 -18.18 1.35 -6.70
CA ALA A 28 -19.51 1.09 -7.27
C ALA A 28 -19.67 -0.30 -7.93
N ASN A 29 -18.58 -1.04 -8.12
CA ASN A 29 -18.58 -2.38 -8.71
C ASN A 29 -18.47 -3.48 -7.63
N GLY A 30 -18.52 -3.14 -6.34
CA GLY A 30 -18.36 -4.09 -5.23
C GLY A 30 -16.93 -4.58 -5.06
N VAL A 31 -15.94 -3.81 -5.53
CA VAL A 31 -14.53 -4.05 -5.19
C VAL A 31 -14.21 -3.31 -3.91
N ILE A 32 -13.76 -4.05 -2.90
CA ILE A 32 -13.29 -3.46 -1.65
C ILE A 32 -11.79 -3.22 -1.78
N VAL A 33 -11.38 -1.97 -1.61
CA VAL A 33 -9.99 -1.52 -1.61
C VAL A 33 -9.58 -1.27 -0.17
N PHE A 34 -8.45 -1.85 0.22
CA PHE A 34 -7.82 -1.64 1.51
C PHE A 34 -6.46 -0.97 1.29
N THR A 35 -6.23 0.17 1.94
CA THR A 35 -4.93 0.85 1.95
C THR A 35 -4.33 0.74 3.34
N GLY A 36 -3.19 0.06 3.45
CA GLY A 36 -2.49 -0.12 4.72
C GLY A 36 -1.26 0.77 4.83
N GLY A 37 -1.07 1.40 5.99
CA GLY A 37 0.12 2.15 6.38
C GLY A 37 -0.08 3.67 6.37
N SER A 38 0.73 4.37 7.15
CA SER A 38 0.85 5.83 7.12
C SER A 38 2.33 6.20 7.27
N PRO A 39 3.03 6.56 6.17
CA PRO A 39 2.55 6.68 4.78
C PRO A 39 2.09 5.35 4.18
N GLY A 40 1.25 5.42 3.13
CA GLY A 40 0.68 4.23 2.47
C GLY A 40 1.77 3.25 2.04
N GLU A 41 1.61 1.98 2.44
CA GLU A 41 2.56 0.90 2.20
C GLU A 41 2.06 -0.12 1.17
N VAL A 42 0.84 -0.61 1.38
CA VAL A 42 0.26 -1.72 0.60
C VAL A 42 -1.18 -1.39 0.24
N ILE A 43 -1.58 -1.73 -0.98
CA ILE A 43 -2.98 -1.69 -1.39
C ILE A 43 -3.43 -3.12 -1.70
N ALA A 44 -4.54 -3.55 -1.11
CA ALA A 44 -5.19 -4.81 -1.43
C ALA A 44 -6.58 -4.55 -2.03
N ARG A 45 -6.92 -5.23 -3.12
CA ARG A 45 -8.24 -5.16 -3.75
C ARG A 45 -8.91 -6.53 -3.66
N LEU A 46 -10.01 -6.60 -2.94
CA LEU A 46 -10.86 -7.76 -2.87
C LEU A 46 -12.00 -7.60 -3.88
N THR A 47 -11.95 -8.41 -4.92
CA THR A 47 -13.02 -8.55 -5.91
C THR A 47 -13.87 -9.77 -5.59
N ALA A 48 -14.97 -9.94 -6.31
CA ALA A 48 -15.84 -11.12 -6.21
C ALA A 48 -15.10 -12.47 -6.41
N THR A 49 -13.90 -12.51 -7.00
CA THR A 49 -13.19 -13.77 -7.30
C THR A 49 -11.70 -13.78 -6.94
N SER A 50 -11.09 -12.61 -6.75
CA SER A 50 -9.64 -12.47 -6.60
C SER A 50 -9.26 -11.44 -5.55
N VAL A 51 -8.14 -11.70 -4.87
CA VAL A 51 -7.42 -10.71 -4.06
C VAL A 51 -6.22 -10.25 -4.89
N ILE A 52 -6.12 -8.95 -5.14
CA ILE A 52 -4.99 -8.33 -5.84
C ILE A 52 -4.20 -7.55 -4.80
N VAL A 53 -2.88 -7.76 -4.75
CA VAL A 53 -1.98 -7.07 -3.81
C VAL A 53 -1.00 -6.21 -4.61
N GLU A 54 -0.86 -4.96 -4.19
CA GLU A 54 -0.11 -3.91 -4.88
C GLU A 54 0.78 -3.16 -3.88
N GLU A 55 1.97 -2.75 -4.33
CA GLU A 55 2.80 -1.77 -3.63
C GLU A 55 2.13 -0.39 -3.77
N PHE A 56 2.04 0.35 -2.66
CA PHE A 56 1.62 1.75 -2.74
C PHE A 56 2.67 2.58 -3.47
N ALA A 57 2.26 3.36 -4.47
CA ALA A 57 3.15 4.25 -5.18
C ALA A 57 2.39 5.49 -5.64
N ILE A 58 3.10 6.62 -5.63
CA ILE A 58 2.60 7.89 -6.13
C ILE A 58 3.35 8.21 -7.41
N ARG A 59 2.63 8.73 -8.41
CA ARG A 59 3.19 9.38 -9.58
C ARG A 59 2.76 10.83 -9.56
N TRP A 60 3.71 11.73 -9.82
CA TRP A 60 3.43 13.15 -9.99
C TRP A 60 3.14 13.40 -11.48
N GLU A 61 1.91 13.83 -11.79
CA GLU A 61 1.59 14.30 -13.15
C GLU A 61 2.08 15.74 -13.36
N THR A 62 2.02 16.54 -12.30
CA THR A 62 2.65 17.85 -12.18
C THR A 62 3.30 17.95 -10.79
N PRO A 63 4.15 18.96 -10.51
CA PRO A 63 4.75 19.15 -9.17
C PRO A 63 3.73 19.27 -8.02
N TYR A 64 2.46 19.59 -8.32
CA TYR A 64 1.41 19.82 -7.33
C TYR A 64 0.27 18.81 -7.41
N SER A 65 0.37 17.80 -8.28
CA SER A 65 -0.70 16.83 -8.50
C SER A 65 -0.16 15.39 -8.35
N PRO A 66 -0.13 14.87 -7.11
CA PRO A 66 0.20 13.48 -6.86
C PRO A 66 -1.02 12.61 -7.18
N VAL A 67 -0.81 11.55 -7.96
CA VAL A 67 -1.81 10.54 -8.27
C VAL A 67 -1.33 9.20 -7.73
N ILE A 68 -2.21 8.51 -6.99
CA ILE A 68 -1.93 7.15 -6.51
C ILE A 68 -1.91 6.21 -7.73
N GLN A 69 -0.75 5.63 -8.03
CA GLN A 69 -0.55 4.69 -9.11
C GLN A 69 0.14 3.42 -8.57
N PRO A 70 -0.64 2.50 -7.96
CA PRO A 70 -0.10 1.31 -7.31
C PRO A 70 0.58 0.38 -8.31
N ARG A 71 1.55 -0.41 -7.82
CA ARG A 71 2.26 -1.40 -8.65
C ARG A 71 1.91 -2.80 -8.22
N ARG A 72 1.30 -3.58 -9.11
CA ARG A 72 0.87 -4.94 -8.80
C ARG A 72 2.05 -5.83 -8.43
N VAL A 73 1.95 -6.45 -7.25
CA VAL A 73 2.89 -7.47 -6.77
C VAL A 73 2.36 -8.86 -7.12
N GLY A 74 1.06 -9.08 -6.99
CA GLY A 74 0.44 -10.35 -7.37
C GLY A 74 -1.08 -10.35 -7.27
N ALA A 75 -1.69 -11.42 -7.78
CA ALA A 75 -3.13 -11.65 -7.69
C ALA A 75 -3.41 -13.12 -7.40
N VAL A 76 -4.38 -13.39 -6.53
CA VAL A 76 -4.78 -14.73 -6.10
C VAL A 76 -6.26 -14.92 -6.39
N ASN A 77 -6.61 -15.89 -7.23
CA ASN A 77 -8.01 -16.28 -7.43
C ASN A 77 -8.48 -17.11 -6.24
N TRP A 78 -9.11 -16.47 -5.26
CA TRP A 78 -9.44 -17.10 -4.00
C TRP A 78 -10.51 -18.17 -4.13
N ARG A 79 -11.39 -18.09 -5.15
CA ARG A 79 -12.41 -19.13 -5.40
C ARG A 79 -11.84 -20.46 -5.86
N ARG A 80 -10.65 -20.47 -6.46
CA ARG A 80 -10.03 -21.67 -7.08
C ARG A 80 -9.05 -22.40 -6.17
N LEU A 81 -8.76 -21.87 -4.99
CA LEU A 81 -7.76 -22.42 -4.07
C LEU A 81 -8.40 -22.78 -2.73
N PRO A 82 -7.80 -23.70 -1.95
CA PRO A 82 -8.16 -23.90 -0.55
C PRO A 82 -7.92 -22.64 0.28
N GLU A 83 -8.71 -22.43 1.32
CA GLU A 83 -8.64 -21.23 2.17
C GLU A 83 -7.25 -20.99 2.75
N THR A 84 -6.64 -22.01 3.36
CA THR A 84 -5.30 -21.93 3.95
C THR A 84 -4.24 -21.52 2.93
N ALA A 85 -4.34 -22.03 1.69
CA ALA A 85 -3.44 -21.64 0.61
C ALA A 85 -3.64 -20.17 0.21
N VAL A 86 -4.89 -19.69 0.13
CA VAL A 86 -5.17 -18.28 -0.16
C VAL A 86 -4.59 -17.37 0.91
N MET A 87 -4.88 -17.64 2.20
CA MET A 87 -4.40 -16.79 3.31
C MET A 87 -2.87 -16.73 3.34
N ASN A 88 -2.19 -17.86 3.15
CA ASN A 88 -0.73 -17.91 3.11
C ASN A 88 -0.16 -17.10 1.94
N VAL A 89 -0.69 -17.29 0.72
CA VAL A 89 -0.18 -16.58 -0.46
C VAL A 89 -0.44 -15.08 -0.35
N VAL A 90 -1.64 -14.68 0.06
CA VAL A 90 -1.99 -13.26 0.26
C VAL A 90 -1.10 -12.63 1.34
N GLY A 91 -0.88 -13.33 2.46
CA GLY A 91 0.02 -12.85 3.51
C GLY A 91 1.46 -12.64 3.03
N GLN A 92 2.00 -13.56 2.21
CA GLN A 92 3.34 -13.38 1.61
C GLN A 92 3.36 -12.22 0.61
N LEU A 93 2.31 -12.02 -0.19
CA LEU A 93 2.22 -10.89 -1.11
C LEU A 93 2.17 -9.56 -0.36
N ILE A 94 1.42 -9.46 0.74
CA ILE A 94 1.36 -8.26 1.58
C ILE A 94 2.74 -7.95 2.16
N LYS A 95 3.41 -8.98 2.70
CA LYS A 95 4.78 -8.83 3.22
C LYS A 95 5.75 -8.36 2.13
N GLY A 96 5.72 -8.98 0.96
CA GLY A 96 6.57 -8.60 -0.16
C GLY A 96 6.31 -7.17 -0.64
N ALA A 97 5.05 -6.79 -0.82
CA ALA A 97 4.67 -5.43 -1.20
C ALA A 97 5.21 -4.38 -0.22
N ARG A 98 5.07 -4.65 1.08
CA ARG A 98 5.59 -3.80 2.16
C ARG A 98 7.11 -3.69 2.14
N GLU A 99 7.83 -4.80 1.96
CA GLU A 99 9.29 -4.80 1.91
C GLU A 99 9.81 -4.02 0.71
N ILE A 100 9.22 -4.23 -0.48
CA ILE A 100 9.57 -3.47 -1.69
C ILE A 100 9.34 -1.97 -1.46
N ARG A 101 8.20 -1.62 -0.86
CA ARG A 101 7.86 -0.23 -0.58
C ARG A 101 8.85 0.43 0.36
N ARG A 102 9.18 -0.23 1.48
CA ARG A 102 10.11 0.27 2.50
C ARG A 102 11.54 0.35 1.99
N ALA A 103 11.94 -0.52 1.06
CA ALA A 103 13.26 -0.45 0.43
C ALA A 103 13.48 0.86 -0.38
N ARG A 104 12.41 1.57 -0.74
CA ARG A 104 12.49 2.89 -1.38
C ARG A 104 12.63 4.05 -0.40
N TYR A 105 12.46 3.82 0.90
CA TYR A 105 12.53 4.91 1.88
C TYR A 105 13.99 5.34 2.01
N ARG A 106 14.21 6.63 2.31
CA ARG A 106 15.55 7.20 2.50
C ARG A 106 15.59 7.99 3.79
N THR A 107 16.74 7.95 4.44
CA THR A 107 17.02 8.74 5.64
C THR A 107 17.48 10.13 5.23
N CYS A 108 16.82 11.16 5.76
CA CYS A 108 17.21 12.54 5.53
C CYS A 108 18.57 12.81 6.19
N GLY A 109 19.54 13.33 5.44
CA GLY A 109 20.88 13.65 5.94
C GLY A 109 20.90 14.79 6.98
N LEU A 110 19.85 15.61 7.05
CA LEU A 110 19.79 16.77 7.95
C LEU A 110 19.11 16.48 9.29
N CYS A 111 18.00 15.74 9.29
CA CYS A 111 17.24 15.43 10.51
C CYS A 111 17.31 13.96 10.94
N GLY A 112 17.88 13.08 10.12
CA GLY A 112 17.99 11.65 10.41
C GLY A 112 16.68 10.86 10.33
N VAL A 113 15.58 11.49 9.90
CA VAL A 113 14.27 10.82 9.77
C VAL A 113 14.19 10.06 8.46
N THR A 114 13.74 8.80 8.52
CA THR A 114 13.46 7.98 7.34
C THR A 114 12.10 8.34 6.74
N ASN A 115 12.10 8.74 5.47
CA ASN A 115 10.93 9.23 4.76
C ASN A 115 10.66 8.40 3.51
N PRO A 116 9.40 8.28 3.10
CA PRO A 116 9.06 7.76 1.80
C PRO A 116 9.47 8.75 0.68
N PRO A 117 9.64 8.29 -0.58
CA PRO A 117 10.09 9.12 -1.69
C PRO A 117 9.25 10.37 -1.94
N GLU A 118 7.94 10.30 -1.76
CA GLU A 118 7.03 11.44 -1.95
C GLU A 118 7.19 12.55 -0.91
N TRP A 119 7.88 12.30 0.21
CA TRP A 119 8.18 13.29 1.26
C TRP A 119 9.62 13.78 1.18
N LEU A 120 10.36 13.34 0.17
CA LEU A 120 11.70 13.80 -0.15
C LEU A 120 11.64 14.93 -1.17
N HIS A 121 12.48 15.94 -0.97
CA HIS A 121 12.72 17.01 -1.95
C HIS A 121 13.85 16.62 -2.92
N SER A 122 14.93 16.05 -2.38
CA SER A 122 16.03 15.41 -3.12
C SER A 122 16.26 14.00 -2.58
N ASP A 123 17.19 13.23 -3.17
CA ASP A 123 17.47 11.84 -2.76
C ASP A 123 17.80 11.66 -1.26
N ASP A 124 18.26 12.71 -0.58
CA ASP A 124 18.78 12.71 0.78
C ASP A 124 18.20 13.81 1.70
N ILE A 125 17.27 14.65 1.22
CA ILE A 125 16.70 15.75 2.02
C ILE A 125 15.17 15.68 2.00
N CYS A 126 14.54 15.69 3.17
CA CYS A 126 13.08 15.75 3.28
C CYS A 126 12.53 17.17 3.02
N GLN A 127 11.27 17.26 2.58
CA GLN A 127 10.60 18.53 2.26
C GLN A 127 10.64 19.53 3.43
N THR A 128 10.36 19.09 4.66
CA THR A 128 10.41 19.96 5.84
C THR A 128 11.79 20.59 6.07
N CYS A 129 12.88 19.83 5.84
CA CYS A 129 14.23 20.38 5.98
C CYS A 129 14.61 21.31 4.83
N ALA A 130 14.14 21.02 3.61
CA ALA A 130 14.34 21.89 2.46
C ALA A 130 13.68 23.26 2.68
N GLU A 131 12.42 23.28 3.15
CA GLU A 131 11.69 24.51 3.45
C GLU A 131 12.34 25.30 4.60
N SER A 132 12.61 24.63 5.73
CA SER A 132 13.04 25.30 6.96
C SER A 132 14.51 25.74 6.99
N ARG A 133 15.40 25.05 6.26
CA ARG A 133 16.86 25.32 6.33
C ARG A 133 17.46 25.83 5.05
N LEU A 134 16.85 25.55 3.90
CA LEU A 134 17.36 25.99 2.59
C LEU A 134 16.54 27.14 2.00
N GLY A 135 15.40 27.49 2.61
CA GLY A 135 14.53 28.57 2.13
C GLY A 135 13.91 28.28 0.76
N LEU A 136 13.88 27.01 0.36
CA LEU A 136 13.28 26.57 -0.90
C LEU A 136 11.79 26.37 -0.68
N VAL A 137 10.99 27.30 -1.17
CA VAL A 137 9.53 27.21 -1.24
C VAL A 137 9.17 26.73 -2.65
N HIS A 138 8.36 25.69 -2.76
CA HIS A 138 7.83 25.19 -4.04
C HIS A 138 6.32 25.31 -4.09
#